data_AF-A0A939X2C8-F1
#
_entry.id   AF-A0A939X2C8-F1
#
_cell.length_a   1.000
_cell.length_b   1.000
_cell.length_c   1.000
_cell.angle_alpha   90.00
_cell.angle_beta   90.00
_cell.angle_gamma   90.00
#
_symmetry.space_group_name_H-M   'P 1'
#
loop_
_entity.id
_entity.type
_entity.pdbx_description
1 polymer ?
#
loop_
_entity_poly.entity_id
_entity_poly.type
_entity_poly.pdbx_seq_one_letter_code
_entity_poly.pdbx_strand_id
1 'polypeptide(L)' 'MEDLTLRCRVYINGEWDGTYLVDNEQGIYEITPDEGSTYKVVLEVANATGMSIFEKIIGL' A
#
# COMPACT_ATOMS: atom_id res chain seq x y z
N MET A 1 -5.04 23.40 5.16
CA MET A 1 -4.93 22.14 4.40
C MET A 1 -4.60 21.10 5.46
N GLU A 2 -5.44 20.10 5.68
CA GLU A 2 -5.10 19.03 6.64
C GLU A 2 -3.97 18.19 6.04
N ASP A 3 -2.95 17.87 6.83
CA ASP A 3 -1.90 16.96 6.41
C ASP A 3 -2.49 15.56 6.26
N LEU A 4 -2.72 15.16 5.00
CA LEU A 4 -3.06 13.79 4.65
C LEU A 4 -1.76 12.98 4.58
N THR A 5 -1.68 11.91 5.36
CA THR A 5 -0.60 10.93 5.30
C THR A 5 -1.12 9.68 4.60
N LEU A 6 -0.51 9.32 3.47
CA LEU A 6 -0.81 8.10 2.74
C LEU A 6 0.36 7.12 2.89
N ARG A 7 0.08 5.88 3.29
CA ARG A 7 1.06 4.80 3.41
C ARG A 7 0.58 3.58 2.67
N CYS A 8 1.39 3.08 1.76
CA CYS A 8 1.16 1.81 1.09
C CYS A 8 2.06 0.74 1.72
N ARG A 9 1.47 -0.33 2.26
CA ARG A 9 2.19 -1.51 2.72
C ARG A 9 1.98 -2.64 1.74
N VAL A 10 3.07 -3.29 1.38
CA VAL A 10 3.05 -4.41 0.44
C VAL A 10 3.45 -5.67 1.18
N TYR A 11 2.74 -6.75 0.89
CA TYR A 11 3.06 -8.09 1.33
C TYR A 11 3.14 -9.02 0.11
N ILE A 12 4.17 -9.84 0.05
CA ILE A 12 4.38 -10.87 -0.98
C ILE A 12 4.28 -12.22 -0.29
N ASN A 13 3.39 -13.09 -0.75
CA ASN A 13 3.11 -14.40 -0.16
C ASN A 13 2.75 -14.34 1.35
N GLY A 14 2.20 -13.22 1.79
CA GLY A 14 1.86 -12.97 3.19
C GLY A 14 3.01 -12.41 4.04
N GLU A 15 4.23 -12.33 3.50
CA GLU A 15 5.38 -11.72 4.17
C GLU A 15 5.45 -10.22 3.86
N TRP A 16 5.83 -9.41 4.85
CA TRP A 16 5.97 -7.97 4.67
C TRP A 16 7.18 -7.65 3.78
N ASP A 17 6.93 -6.95 2.69
CA ASP A 17 7.96 -6.50 1.75
C ASP A 17 8.47 -5.09 2.11
N GLY A 18 7.55 -4.15 2.31
CA GLY A 18 7.93 -2.76 2.52
C GLY A 18 6.77 -1.81 2.85
N THR A 19 7.14 -0.56 3.16
CA THR A 19 6.21 0.58 3.27
C THR A 19 6.67 1.69 2.34
N TYR A 20 5.77 2.11 1.46
CA TYR A 20 5.97 3.18 0.49
C TYR A 20 5.13 4.39 0.92
N LEU A 21 5.80 5.53 1.12
CA LEU A 21 5.11 6.79 1.35
C LEU A 21 4.56 7.26 0.01
N VAL A 22 3.24 7.42 -0.05
CA VAL A 22 2.56 7.98 -1.21
C VAL A 22 2.42 9.47 -0.93
N ASP A 23 2.98 10.32 -1.78
CA ASP A 23 2.63 11.73 -1.72
C ASP A 23 1.18 11.90 -2.19
N ASN A 24 0.58 13.05 -1.90
CA ASN A 24 -0.82 13.31 -2.26
C ASN A 24 -1.05 13.43 -3.78
N GLU A 25 -0.07 13.09 -4.62
CA GLU A 25 -0.06 13.20 -6.07
C GLU A 25 0.11 11.82 -6.72
N GLN A 26 -0.92 10.97 -6.65
CA GLN A 26 -1.07 9.75 -7.47
C GLN A 26 0.26 9.02 -7.82
N GLY A 27 0.84 8.25 -6.90
CA GLY A 27 2.01 7.41 -7.19
C GLY A 27 1.65 6.07 -7.83
N ILE A 28 2.35 5.69 -8.90
CA ILE A 28 2.38 4.29 -9.39
C ILE A 28 3.64 3.63 -8.80
N TYR A 29 3.48 2.51 -8.12
CA TYR A 29 4.58 1.68 -7.61
C TYR A 29 4.58 0.36 -8.35
N GLU A 30 5.68 0.07 -9.03
CA GLU A 30 5.91 -1.22 -9.67
C GLU A 30 6.62 -2.17 -8.71
N ILE A 31 6.16 -3.41 -8.70
CA ILE A 31 6.69 -4.48 -7.86
C ILE A 31 6.84 -5.69 -8.77
N THR A 32 7.99 -6.35 -8.74
CA THR A 32 8.28 -7.53 -9.57
C THR A 32 8.62 -8.76 -8.73
N PRO A 33 7.62 -9.48 -8.20
CA PRO A 33 7.84 -10.77 -7.57
C PRO A 33 7.97 -11.92 -8.56
N ASP A 34 8.42 -13.03 -8.01
CA ASP A 34 8.55 -14.29 -8.72
C ASP A 34 7.19 -14.86 -9.14
N GLU A 35 7.19 -15.65 -10.23
CA GLU A 35 6.00 -16.35 -10.73
C GLU A 35 5.32 -17.19 -9.62
N GLY A 36 3.98 -17.12 -9.55
CA GLY A 36 3.18 -17.81 -8.54
C GLY A 36 3.04 -17.07 -7.21
N SER A 37 3.54 -15.83 -7.11
CA SER A 37 3.39 -15.03 -5.91
C SER A 37 1.97 -14.44 -5.74
N THR A 38 1.52 -14.34 -4.49
CA THR A 38 0.33 -13.58 -4.11
C THR A 38 0.72 -12.24 -3.50
N TYR A 39 -0.01 -11.18 -3.84
CA TYR A 39 0.25 -9.82 -3.42
C TYR A 39 -0.88 -9.36 -2.53
N LYS A 40 -0.56 -8.76 -1.40
CA LYS A 40 -1.52 -7.96 -0.65
C LYS A 40 -0.99 -6.54 -0.55
N VAL A 41 -1.77 -5.61 -1.08
CA VAL A 41 -1.52 -4.17 -0.97
C VAL A 41 -2.49 -3.61 0.05
N VAL A 42 -1.97 -2.91 1.06
CA VAL A 42 -2.75 -2.23 2.09
C VAL A 42 -2.44 -0.74 2.02
N LEU A 43 -3.45 0.05 1.67
CA LEU A 43 -3.37 1.50 1.69
C LEU A 43 -3.97 2.02 3.00
N GLU A 44 -3.14 2.67 3.80
CA GLU A 44 -3.54 3.39 5.00
C GLU A 44 -3.59 4.88 4.69
N VAL A 45 -4.76 5.48 4.87
CA VAL A 45 -5.01 6.91 4.68
C VAL A 45 -5.30 7.51 6.04
N ALA A 46 -4.46 8.41 6.53
CA ALA A 46 -4.65 9.07 7.81
C ALA A 46 -4.68 10.60 7.67
N ASN A 47 -5.59 11.26 8.37
CA ASN A 47 -5.61 12.71 8.56
C ASN A 47 -5.77 13.04 10.05
N ALA A 48 -5.90 14.33 10.37
CA ALA A 48 -6.10 14.81 11.75
C ALA A 48 -7.36 14.23 12.42
N THR A 49 -8.34 13.77 11.63
CA THR A 49 -9.65 13.30 12.11
C THR A 49 -9.76 11.78 12.25
N GLY A 50 -8.83 11.01 11.67
CA GLY A 50 -8.87 9.56 11.75
C GLY A 50 -8.05 8.83 10.68
N MET A 51 -8.21 7.51 10.64
CA MET A 51 -7.53 6.60 9.71
C MET A 51 -8.56 5.74 8.97
N SER A 52 -8.37 5.60 7.66
CA SER A 52 -9.08 4.66 6.79
C SER A 52 -8.09 3.65 6.21
N ILE A 53 -8.51 2.39 6.10
CA ILE A 53 -7.66 1.30 5.59
C ILE A 53 -8.38 0.64 4.41
N PHE A 54 -7.68 0.50 3.30
CA PHE A 54 -8.13 -0.21 2.10
C PHE A 54 -7.16 -1.34 1.81
N GLU A 55 -7.68 -2.53 1.49
CA GLU A 55 -6.83 -3.67 1.13
C GLU A 55 -7.28 -4.28 -0.20
N LYS A 56 -6.29 -4.74 -0.98
CA LYS A 56 -6.51 -5.49 -2.20
C LYS A 56 -5.51 -6.64 -2.29
N ILE A 57 -6.05 -7.83 -2.58
CA ILE A 57 -5.25 -9.03 -2.85
C ILE A 57 -5.25 -9.26 -4.36
N ILE A 58 -4.08 -9.50 -4.92
CA ILE A 58 -3.85 -9.77 -6.34
C ILE A 58 -3.08 -11.09 -6.40
N GLY A 59 -3.54 -12.06 -7.19
CA GLY A 59 -2.77 -13.25 -7.54
C GLY A 59 -2.28 -13.11 -8.98
N LEU A 60 -1.00 -13.39 -9.23
CA LEU A 60 -0.43 -13.43 -10.58
C LEU A 60 -0.21 -14.88 -11.04
#